data_AF-T1PH28-F1
#
_entry.id   AF-T1PH28-F1
#
_cell.length_a   1.000
_cell.length_b   1.000
_cell.length_c   1.000
_cell.angle_alpha   90.00
_cell.angle_beta   90.00
_cell.angle_gamma   90.00
#
_symmetry.space_group_name_H-M   'P 1'
#
loop_
_entity.id
_entity.type
_entity.pdbx_description
1 polymer ?
#
loop_
_entity_poly.entity_id
_entity_poly.type
_entity_poly.pdbx_seq_one_letter_code
_entity_poly.pdbx_strand_id
1 'polypeptide(L)'
;MALGPINITRHKKRFTPSRSISIFSDMALIAAVAITVCLALVTSVSAEECGQEEFTKCAEPLEMLHLTSEFSIGAAKKEELDKLCVELRKGVRCIQSYTRRCMDLQQRNQFNKLYHGTNQFIRDLCNKGEFQDEYLKHAPCSQKAKREFEVCANRYKETMLFLKPNNNQENHENITLSENIKTICCSINELVDCSENAAKKICGPDAAKFTRELVDKYANSLTRIYCEDFTRHPGICRNGDGDAGTALHSSWQQIMLLMAALFCLVTYQQNQWLQR
;
A
#
# COMPACT_ATOMS: atom_id res chain seq x y z
N MET A 1 -38.60 -63.87 90.64
CA MET A 1 -37.68 -63.73 89.49
C MET A 1 -38.51 -63.91 88.23
N ALA A 2 -38.50 -63.09 87.18
CA ALA A 2 -37.85 -61.83 86.90
C ALA A 2 -38.56 -61.23 85.66
N LEU A 3 -38.77 -59.91 85.70
CA LEU A 3 -38.67 -58.92 84.62
C LEU A 3 -39.37 -59.18 83.26
N GLY A 4 -40.34 -58.31 82.92
CA GLY A 4 -40.67 -57.96 81.51
C GLY A 4 -39.52 -57.19 80.83
N PRO A 5 -39.67 -56.43 79.70
CA PRO A 5 -40.91 -55.83 79.19
C PRO A 5 -40.97 -55.62 77.63
N ILE A 6 -41.88 -54.72 77.22
CA ILE A 6 -41.87 -53.77 76.06
C ILE A 6 -42.47 -54.19 74.71
N ASN A 7 -43.66 -53.62 74.48
CA ASN A 7 -44.37 -53.48 73.20
C ASN A 7 -43.89 -52.21 72.46
N ILE A 8 -43.55 -52.31 71.17
CA ILE A 8 -43.24 -51.15 70.31
C ILE A 8 -44.13 -51.21 69.06
N THR A 9 -45.16 -50.37 69.03
CA THR A 9 -46.00 -50.08 67.86
C THR A 9 -45.26 -49.17 66.86
N ARG A 10 -45.04 -49.66 65.63
CA ARG A 10 -44.38 -48.94 64.54
C ARG A 10 -45.41 -48.12 63.73
N HIS A 11 -45.44 -46.80 63.92
CA HIS A 11 -46.20 -45.89 63.04
C HIS A 11 -45.50 -45.72 61.69
N LYS A 12 -46.17 -46.12 60.60
CA LYS A 12 -45.73 -45.90 59.21
C LYS A 12 -46.18 -44.50 58.76
N LYS A 13 -45.31 -43.49 58.86
CA LYS A 13 -45.55 -42.16 58.24
C LYS A 13 -45.49 -42.31 56.71
N ARG A 14 -46.61 -42.04 56.04
CA ARG A 14 -46.75 -41.97 54.59
C ARG A 14 -46.24 -40.60 54.12
N PHE A 15 -45.12 -40.56 53.42
CA PHE A 15 -44.53 -39.34 52.85
C PHE A 15 -45.22 -39.06 51.50
N THR A 16 -46.01 -37.99 51.42
CA THR A 16 -46.62 -37.51 50.17
C THR A 16 -45.67 -36.50 49.51
N PRO A 17 -45.32 -36.63 48.21
CA PRO A 17 -44.46 -35.66 47.55
C PRO A 17 -45.21 -34.33 47.36
N SER A 18 -44.58 -33.24 47.77
CA SER A 18 -45.15 -31.89 47.75
C SER A 18 -45.18 -31.33 46.32
N ARG A 19 -46.39 -31.04 45.83
CA ARG A 19 -46.72 -30.52 44.48
C ARG A 19 -46.05 -29.16 44.16
N SER A 20 -45.55 -28.47 45.18
CA SER A 20 -44.85 -27.18 45.03
C SER A 20 -43.44 -27.34 44.46
N ILE A 21 -42.77 -28.47 44.70
CA ILE A 21 -41.37 -28.69 44.27
C ILE A 21 -41.27 -28.88 42.75
N SER A 22 -42.28 -29.48 42.11
CA SER A 22 -42.32 -29.66 40.65
C SER A 22 -42.53 -28.34 39.89
N ILE A 23 -43.28 -27.39 40.46
CA ILE A 23 -43.54 -26.10 39.82
C ILE A 23 -42.26 -25.24 39.78
N PHE A 24 -41.45 -25.29 40.84
CA PHE A 24 -40.16 -24.58 40.86
C PHE A 24 -39.15 -25.16 39.87
N SER A 25 -39.15 -26.48 39.63
CA SER A 25 -38.26 -27.07 38.61
C SER A 25 -38.68 -26.70 37.20
N ASP A 26 -39.98 -26.65 36.92
CA ASP A 26 -40.50 -26.30 35.59
C ASP A 26 -40.23 -24.83 35.24
N MET A 27 -40.40 -23.93 36.21
CA MET A 27 -40.07 -22.51 36.01
C MET A 27 -38.57 -22.27 35.81
N ALA A 28 -37.71 -23.01 36.51
CA ALA A 28 -36.27 -22.95 36.32
C ALA A 28 -35.86 -23.48 34.94
N LEU A 29 -36.50 -24.54 34.46
CA LEU A 29 -36.27 -25.11 33.13
C LEU A 29 -36.70 -24.13 32.02
N ILE A 30 -37.88 -23.51 32.16
CA ILE A 30 -38.37 -22.50 31.20
C ILE A 30 -37.44 -21.28 31.16
N ALA A 31 -36.99 -20.80 32.33
CA ALA A 31 -36.03 -19.69 32.40
C ALA A 31 -34.69 -20.05 31.74
N ALA A 32 -34.17 -21.25 31.98
CA ALA A 32 -32.94 -21.73 31.36
C ALA A 32 -33.06 -21.82 29.84
N VAL A 33 -34.18 -22.35 29.33
CA VAL A 33 -34.47 -22.42 27.88
C VAL A 33 -34.62 -21.03 27.27
N ALA A 34 -35.30 -20.11 27.95
CA ALA A 34 -35.43 -18.73 27.47
C ALA A 34 -34.06 -18.02 27.42
N ILE A 35 -33.19 -18.25 28.42
CA ILE A 35 -31.84 -17.68 28.45
C ILE A 35 -30.97 -18.26 27.32
N THR A 36 -31.02 -19.57 27.07
CA THR A 36 -30.25 -20.19 25.98
C THR A 36 -30.75 -19.77 24.61
N VAL A 37 -32.07 -19.63 24.41
CA VAL A 37 -32.65 -19.09 23.18
C VAL A 37 -32.26 -17.62 22.98
N CYS A 38 -32.31 -16.79 24.04
CA CYS A 38 -31.84 -15.40 23.97
C CYS A 38 -30.36 -15.30 23.66
N LEU A 39 -29.50 -16.13 24.27
CA LEU A 39 -28.07 -16.19 23.95
C LEU A 39 -27.83 -16.62 22.50
N ALA A 40 -28.60 -17.59 21.98
CA ALA A 40 -28.53 -18.02 20.59
C ALA A 40 -29.02 -16.95 19.60
N LEU A 41 -30.01 -16.13 19.97
CA LEU A 41 -30.49 -15.00 19.15
C LEU A 41 -29.46 -13.85 19.11
N VAL A 42 -28.77 -13.58 20.22
CA VAL A 42 -27.72 -12.55 20.30
C VAL A 42 -26.48 -12.93 19.48
N THR A 43 -26.23 -14.22 19.23
CA THR A 43 -25.12 -14.70 18.39
C THR A 43 -25.33 -14.54 16.88
N SER A 44 -26.45 -13.96 16.43
CA SER A 44 -26.73 -13.73 15.00
C SER A 44 -26.46 -12.30 14.53
N VAL A 45 -25.47 -11.61 15.13
CA VAL A 45 -24.77 -10.56 14.37
C VAL A 45 -23.91 -11.29 13.36
N SER A 46 -24.32 -11.30 12.08
CA SER A 46 -23.39 -11.63 11.00
C SER A 46 -22.21 -10.69 11.15
N ALA A 47 -21.12 -11.18 11.74
CA ALA A 47 -19.81 -10.62 11.49
C ALA A 47 -19.59 -10.81 9.99
N GLU A 48 -19.86 -9.76 9.22
CA GLU A 48 -19.51 -9.74 7.81
C GLU A 48 -18.00 -9.98 7.75
N GLU A 49 -17.58 -11.05 7.07
CA GLU A 49 -16.17 -11.43 7.00
C GLU A 49 -15.40 -10.39 6.19
N CYS A 50 -14.87 -9.39 6.90
CA CYS A 50 -13.97 -8.38 6.38
C CYS A 50 -12.60 -8.99 6.08
N GLY A 51 -12.54 -9.79 5.03
CA GLY A 51 -11.34 -10.48 4.57
C GLY A 51 -10.53 -9.66 3.56
N GLN A 52 -9.22 -9.90 3.52
CA GLN A 52 -8.34 -9.36 2.47
C GLN A 52 -8.82 -9.74 1.06
N GLU A 53 -9.42 -10.92 0.90
CA GLU A 53 -9.95 -11.39 -0.38
C GLU A 53 -11.06 -10.47 -0.93
N GLU A 54 -11.96 -9.99 -0.07
CA GLU A 54 -13.02 -9.05 -0.49
C GLU A 54 -12.41 -7.74 -0.97
N PHE A 55 -11.43 -7.22 -0.23
CA PHE A 55 -10.72 -6.01 -0.60
C PHE A 55 -9.99 -6.16 -1.94
N THR A 56 -9.27 -7.27 -2.14
CA THR A 56 -8.57 -7.57 -3.40
C THR A 56 -9.54 -7.58 -4.58
N LYS A 57 -10.72 -8.20 -4.44
CA LYS A 57 -11.77 -8.18 -5.48
C LYS A 57 -12.27 -6.76 -5.79
N CYS A 58 -12.35 -5.89 -4.78
CA CYS A 58 -12.70 -4.49 -5.00
C CYS A 58 -11.59 -3.69 -5.70
N ALA A 59 -10.32 -4.03 -5.47
CA ALA A 59 -9.15 -3.36 -6.01
C ALA A 59 -8.77 -3.84 -7.42
N GLU A 60 -9.18 -5.04 -7.83
CA GLU A 60 -8.91 -5.62 -9.16
C GLU A 60 -9.19 -4.66 -10.34
N PRO A 61 -10.33 -3.92 -10.41
CA PRO A 61 -10.56 -2.96 -11.49
C PRO A 61 -9.59 -1.78 -11.48
N LEU A 62 -8.99 -1.48 -10.33
CA LEU A 62 -7.98 -0.45 -10.16
C LEU A 62 -6.57 -0.99 -10.43
N GLU A 63 -6.37 -2.31 -10.59
CA GLU A 63 -5.07 -2.89 -11.00
C GLU A 63 -4.60 -2.39 -12.36
N MET A 64 -5.52 -1.96 -13.21
CA MET A 64 -5.16 -1.24 -14.45
C MET A 64 -4.45 0.09 -14.19
N LEU A 65 -4.63 0.70 -13.01
CA LEU A 65 -3.86 1.85 -12.53
C LEU A 65 -2.55 1.43 -11.85
N HIS A 66 -2.45 0.16 -11.43
CA HIS A 66 -1.28 -0.44 -10.82
C HIS A 66 -0.32 -1.01 -11.87
N LEU A 67 0.12 -0.20 -12.85
CA LEU A 67 1.36 -0.38 -13.62
C LEU A 67 1.70 -1.82 -14.04
N THR A 68 0.71 -2.58 -14.49
CA THR A 68 0.93 -3.93 -14.99
C THR A 68 1.48 -3.87 -16.41
N SER A 69 2.09 -4.95 -16.89
CA SER A 69 2.70 -5.04 -18.22
C SER A 69 1.71 -4.88 -19.38
N GLU A 70 0.39 -4.80 -19.10
CA GLU A 70 -0.66 -4.47 -20.07
C GLU A 70 -1.02 -2.98 -20.06
N PHE A 71 -0.18 -2.13 -19.47
CA PHE A 71 -0.33 -0.68 -19.44
C PHE A 71 -0.16 -0.07 -20.84
N SER A 72 -1.19 -0.19 -21.69
CA SER A 72 -1.40 0.80 -22.74
C SER A 72 -1.91 2.04 -22.04
N ILE A 73 -1.26 3.18 -22.24
CA ILE A 73 -1.78 4.47 -21.80
C ILE A 73 -3.20 4.60 -22.40
N GLY A 74 -4.20 4.45 -21.53
CA GLY A 74 -5.45 3.68 -21.72
C GLY A 74 -6.11 3.56 -23.09
N ALA A 75 -7.42 3.79 -23.08
CA ALA A 75 -8.31 3.62 -24.22
C ALA A 75 -7.94 4.58 -25.36
N ALA A 76 -7.74 4.05 -26.57
CA ALA A 76 -7.41 4.88 -27.74
C ALA A 76 -8.63 5.71 -28.22
N LYS A 77 -9.83 5.34 -27.75
CA LYS A 77 -11.12 5.90 -28.16
C LYS A 77 -12.02 6.20 -26.97
N LYS A 78 -12.95 7.13 -27.17
CA LYS A 78 -13.92 7.54 -26.15
C LYS A 78 -14.80 6.38 -25.67
N GLU A 79 -15.24 5.51 -26.58
CA GLU A 79 -16.13 4.39 -26.25
C GLU A 79 -15.43 3.34 -25.37
N GLU A 80 -14.12 3.15 -25.60
CA GLU A 80 -13.28 2.29 -24.78
C GLU A 80 -13.03 2.93 -23.40
N LEU A 81 -12.84 4.26 -23.36
CA LEU A 81 -12.69 5.01 -22.12
C LEU A 81 -13.96 4.94 -21.27
N ASP A 82 -15.13 5.08 -21.88
CA ASP A 82 -16.42 5.00 -21.19
C ASP A 82 -16.62 3.62 -20.53
N LYS A 83 -16.25 2.53 -21.21
CA LYS A 83 -16.27 1.17 -20.65
C LYS A 83 -15.30 1.03 -19.48
N LEU A 84 -14.07 1.50 -19.63
CA LEU A 84 -13.08 1.50 -18.56
C LEU A 84 -13.60 2.26 -17.33
N CYS A 85 -14.23 3.41 -17.55
CA CYS A 85 -14.77 4.23 -16.50
C CYS A 85 -15.95 3.60 -15.76
N VAL A 86 -16.69 2.66 -16.36
CA VAL A 86 -17.70 1.87 -15.65
C VAL A 86 -17.03 0.95 -14.62
N GLU A 87 -15.98 0.23 -15.02
CA GLU A 87 -15.25 -0.70 -14.15
C GLU A 87 -14.49 0.04 -13.03
N LEU A 88 -13.80 1.14 -13.35
CA LEU A 88 -13.11 1.97 -12.35
C LEU A 88 -14.08 2.50 -11.28
N ARG A 89 -15.23 3.03 -11.70
CA ARG A 89 -16.26 3.52 -10.77
C ARG A 89 -16.87 2.40 -9.94
N LYS A 90 -17.00 1.19 -10.49
CA LYS A 90 -17.47 0.00 -9.77
C LYS A 90 -16.48 -0.39 -8.66
N GLY A 91 -15.18 -0.45 -8.97
CA GLY A 91 -14.13 -0.71 -7.97
C GLY A 91 -14.11 0.35 -6.86
N VAL A 92 -14.15 1.63 -7.21
CA VAL A 92 -14.20 2.73 -6.22
C VAL A 92 -15.41 2.60 -5.29
N ARG A 93 -16.60 2.30 -5.82
CA ARG A 93 -17.80 2.10 -5.00
C ARG A 93 -17.68 0.87 -4.08
N CYS A 94 -17.07 -0.21 -4.58
CA CYS A 94 -16.80 -1.42 -3.80
C CYS A 94 -15.90 -1.10 -2.61
N ILE A 95 -14.74 -0.46 -2.85
CA ILE A 95 -13.81 -0.01 -1.80
C ILE A 95 -14.50 0.92 -0.80
N GLN A 96 -15.31 1.87 -1.26
CA GLN A 96 -16.06 2.76 -0.37
C GLN A 96 -17.11 2.04 0.47
N SER A 97 -17.69 0.95 -0.03
CA SER A 97 -18.58 0.11 0.77
C SER A 97 -17.80 -0.71 1.79
N TYR A 98 -16.72 -1.36 1.37
CA TYR A 98 -15.84 -2.15 2.24
C TYR A 98 -15.33 -1.30 3.41
N THR A 99 -14.75 -0.14 3.13
CA THR A 99 -14.24 0.79 4.16
C THR A 99 -15.31 1.33 5.12
N ARG A 100 -16.58 1.33 4.73
CA ARG A 100 -17.70 1.71 5.61
C ARG A 100 -18.11 0.60 6.56
N ARG A 101 -18.00 -0.65 6.11
CA ARG A 101 -18.42 -1.84 6.87
C ARG A 101 -17.30 -2.39 7.74
N CYS A 102 -16.07 -2.34 7.24
CA CYS A 102 -14.93 -3.08 7.77
C CYS A 102 -13.87 -2.25 8.49
N MET A 103 -14.03 -0.91 8.55
CA MET A 103 -13.07 -0.03 9.21
C MET A 103 -13.77 0.90 10.19
N ASP A 104 -13.10 1.19 11.30
CA ASP A 104 -13.50 2.27 12.19
C ASP A 104 -13.28 3.66 11.56
N LEU A 105 -13.77 4.70 12.22
CA LEU A 105 -13.69 6.07 11.71
C LEU A 105 -12.24 6.53 11.46
N GLN A 106 -11.30 6.18 12.33
CA GLN A 106 -9.91 6.58 12.21
C GLN A 106 -9.22 5.83 11.07
N GLN A 107 -9.38 4.50 11.01
CA GLN A 107 -8.87 3.65 9.94
C GLN A 107 -9.39 4.10 8.58
N ARG A 108 -10.70 4.32 8.48
CA ARG A 108 -11.35 4.82 7.26
C ARG A 108 -10.82 6.19 6.84
N ASN A 109 -10.59 7.10 7.79
CA ASN A 109 -10.02 8.42 7.47
C ASN A 109 -8.59 8.31 6.92
N GLN A 110 -7.74 7.46 7.50
CA GLN A 110 -6.39 7.22 6.97
C GLN A 110 -6.44 6.56 5.59
N PHE A 111 -7.30 5.56 5.41
CA PHE A 111 -7.51 4.91 4.12
C PHE A 111 -7.97 5.90 3.05
N ASN A 112 -8.94 6.77 3.38
CA ASN A 112 -9.44 7.77 2.45
C ASN A 112 -8.38 8.79 2.04
N LYS A 113 -7.43 9.13 2.93
CA LYS A 113 -6.27 9.98 2.57
C LYS A 113 -5.38 9.27 1.56
N LEU A 114 -5.09 8.00 1.78
CA LEU A 114 -4.27 7.19 0.88
C LEU A 114 -4.89 7.08 -0.52
N TYR A 115 -6.19 6.78 -0.58
CA TYR A 115 -6.92 6.62 -1.84
C TYR A 115 -7.42 7.92 -2.48
N HIS A 116 -7.18 9.08 -1.84
CA HIS A 116 -7.68 10.35 -2.34
C HIS A 116 -7.16 10.64 -3.76
N GLY A 117 -5.86 10.44 -4.00
CA GLY A 117 -5.25 10.69 -5.30
C GLY A 117 -5.83 9.79 -6.38
N THR A 118 -6.01 8.50 -6.11
CA THR A 118 -6.62 7.55 -7.05
C THR A 118 -8.07 7.91 -7.37
N ASN A 119 -8.85 8.26 -6.35
CA ASN A 119 -10.23 8.71 -6.53
C ASN A 119 -10.30 10.00 -7.35
N GLN A 120 -9.36 10.93 -7.15
CA GLN A 120 -9.26 12.15 -7.94
C GLN A 120 -8.88 11.85 -9.39
N PHE A 121 -7.87 11.03 -9.62
CA PHE A 121 -7.46 10.61 -10.96
C PHE A 121 -8.63 10.01 -11.74
N ILE A 122 -9.36 9.05 -11.14
CA ILE A 122 -10.53 8.41 -11.78
C ILE A 122 -11.61 9.44 -12.09
N ARG A 123 -11.88 10.41 -11.21
CA ARG A 123 -12.86 11.47 -11.49
C ARG A 123 -12.43 12.34 -12.67
N ASP A 124 -11.17 12.76 -12.70
CA ASP A 124 -10.67 13.67 -13.73
C ASP A 124 -10.58 12.98 -15.11
N LEU A 125 -10.28 11.68 -15.13
CA LEU A 125 -10.24 10.87 -16.34
C LEU A 125 -11.66 10.54 -16.87
N CYS A 126 -12.60 10.24 -15.96
CA CYS A 126 -13.89 9.68 -16.34
C CYS A 126 -15.04 10.67 -16.43
N ASN A 127 -14.91 11.85 -15.84
CA ASN A 127 -15.89 12.92 -15.97
C ASN A 127 -15.47 13.86 -17.07
N LYS A 128 -16.44 14.34 -17.85
CA LYS A 128 -16.20 15.32 -18.89
C LYS A 128 -15.58 16.59 -18.28
N GLY A 129 -14.46 17.03 -18.85
CA GLY A 129 -13.71 18.19 -18.41
C GLY A 129 -12.37 18.27 -19.12
N GLU A 130 -11.59 19.30 -18.79
CA GLU A 130 -10.32 19.63 -19.45
C GLU A 130 -9.33 18.45 -19.48
N PHE A 131 -9.18 17.74 -18.36
CA PHE A 131 -8.26 16.59 -18.29
C PHE A 131 -8.69 15.43 -19.20
N GLN A 132 -9.99 15.11 -19.24
CA GLN A 132 -10.52 14.08 -20.15
C GLN A 132 -10.40 14.49 -21.62
N ASP A 133 -10.65 15.77 -21.92
CA ASP A 133 -10.56 16.29 -23.29
C ASP A 133 -9.10 16.23 -23.80
N GLU A 134 -8.13 16.62 -22.96
CA GLU A 134 -6.70 16.52 -23.29
C GLU A 134 -6.24 15.05 -23.35
N TYR A 135 -6.77 14.17 -22.50
CA TYR A 135 -6.54 12.73 -22.59
C TYR A 135 -6.97 12.16 -23.93
N LEU A 136 -8.20 12.44 -24.37
CA LEU A 136 -8.75 11.93 -25.63
C LEU A 136 -7.99 12.50 -26.84
N LYS A 137 -7.52 13.75 -26.76
CA LYS A 137 -6.67 14.38 -27.78
C LYS A 137 -5.34 13.65 -27.98
N HIS A 138 -4.71 13.16 -26.90
CA HIS A 138 -3.43 12.44 -26.96
C HIS A 138 -3.54 10.90 -26.96
N ALA A 139 -4.76 10.36 -26.88
CA ALA A 139 -5.00 8.92 -26.96
C ALA A 139 -4.40 8.24 -28.23
N PRO A 140 -4.42 8.86 -29.43
CA PRO A 140 -3.76 8.28 -30.60
C PRO A 140 -2.23 8.19 -30.46
N CYS A 141 -1.60 9.18 -29.80
CA CYS A 141 -0.17 9.12 -29.48
C CYS A 141 0.11 7.94 -28.54
N SER A 142 -0.76 7.74 -27.55
CA SER A 142 -0.63 6.67 -26.59
C SER A 142 -0.61 5.28 -27.22
N GLN A 143 -1.44 5.07 -28.23
CA GLN A 143 -1.43 3.85 -29.03
C GLN A 143 -0.14 3.69 -29.85
N LYS A 144 0.38 4.79 -30.43
CA LYS A 144 1.60 4.79 -31.24
C LYS A 144 2.86 4.54 -30.39
N ALA A 145 2.91 5.08 -29.19
CA ALA A 145 4.02 4.97 -28.24
C ALA A 145 3.89 3.77 -27.28
N LYS A 146 2.84 2.94 -27.42
CA LYS A 146 2.51 1.83 -26.53
C LYS A 146 3.72 0.98 -26.11
N ARG A 147 4.54 0.54 -27.06
CA ARG A 147 5.71 -0.32 -26.76
C ARG A 147 6.76 0.38 -25.90
N GLU A 148 7.01 1.67 -26.12
CA GLU A 148 7.97 2.41 -25.29
C GLU A 148 7.43 2.62 -23.88
N PHE A 149 6.12 2.87 -23.74
CA PHE A 149 5.48 2.97 -22.43
C PHE A 149 5.49 1.64 -21.67
N GLU A 150 5.33 0.51 -22.36
CA GLU A 150 5.47 -0.82 -21.75
C GLU A 150 6.89 -1.03 -21.21
N VAL A 151 7.93 -0.59 -21.92
CA VAL A 151 9.32 -0.65 -21.42
C VAL A 151 9.47 0.14 -20.12
N CYS A 152 8.95 1.38 -20.09
CA CYS A 152 9.00 2.21 -18.88
C CYS A 152 8.23 1.57 -17.71
N ALA A 153 7.02 1.07 -17.95
CA ALA A 153 6.17 0.45 -16.94
C ALA A 153 6.75 -0.87 -16.41
N ASN A 154 7.38 -1.68 -17.26
CA ASN A 154 7.99 -2.94 -16.85
C ASN A 154 9.14 -2.74 -15.85
N ARG A 155 9.96 -1.70 -16.04
CA ARG A 155 11.02 -1.37 -15.08
C ARG A 155 10.47 -1.03 -13.70
N TYR A 156 9.40 -0.23 -13.66
CA TYR A 156 8.70 0.05 -12.40
C TYR A 156 8.11 -1.22 -11.76
N LYS A 157 7.48 -2.08 -12.58
CA LYS A 157 6.90 -3.36 -12.13
C LYS A 157 7.95 -4.27 -11.49
N GLU A 158 9.13 -4.38 -12.09
CA GLU A 158 10.25 -5.16 -11.55
C GLU A 158 10.68 -4.65 -10.18
N THR A 159 10.77 -3.32 -9.99
CA THR A 159 11.03 -2.73 -8.67
C THR A 159 9.95 -3.13 -7.65
N MET A 160 8.67 -3.06 -8.01
CA MET A 160 7.59 -3.44 -7.07
C MET A 160 7.64 -4.93 -6.69
N LEU A 161 8.05 -5.79 -7.62
CA LEU A 161 8.22 -7.22 -7.35
C LEU A 161 9.43 -7.49 -6.43
N PHE A 162 10.53 -6.77 -6.62
CA PHE A 162 11.71 -6.87 -5.77
C PHE A 162 11.42 -6.48 -4.31
N LEU A 163 10.56 -5.49 -4.09
CA LEU A 163 10.21 -4.99 -2.77
C LEU A 163 9.15 -5.81 -2.04
N LYS A 164 8.61 -6.89 -2.65
CA LYS A 164 7.65 -7.75 -1.95
C LYS A 164 8.34 -8.41 -0.74
N PRO A 165 7.77 -8.28 0.47
CA PRO A 165 8.39 -8.82 1.68
C PRO A 165 8.50 -10.36 1.58
N ASN A 166 9.69 -10.89 1.85
CA ASN A 166 9.90 -12.31 2.12
C ASN A 166 9.53 -12.59 3.58
N ASN A 167 8.75 -13.64 3.84
CA ASN A 167 8.26 -14.04 5.18
C ASN A 167 9.35 -14.39 6.22
N ASN A 168 10.64 -14.18 5.93
CA ASN A 168 11.78 -14.70 6.69
C ASN A 168 12.66 -13.61 7.35
N GLN A 169 12.24 -12.34 7.42
CA GLN A 169 13.14 -11.24 7.79
C GLN A 169 12.59 -10.36 8.91
N GLU A 170 12.67 -10.88 10.14
CA GLU A 170 12.06 -10.27 11.35
C GLU A 170 12.88 -9.19 12.08
N ASN A 171 14.04 -8.71 11.60
CA ASN A 171 14.91 -7.89 12.48
C ASN A 171 15.58 -6.62 11.89
N HIS A 172 14.99 -5.94 10.91
CA HIS A 172 15.54 -4.65 10.43
C HIS A 172 14.49 -3.67 9.84
N GLU A 173 13.32 -3.53 10.49
CA GLU A 173 12.12 -2.94 9.88
C GLU A 173 12.17 -1.43 9.55
N ASN A 174 12.83 -0.58 10.35
CA ASN A 174 12.71 0.87 10.16
C ASN A 174 13.61 1.46 9.06
N ILE A 175 14.84 0.96 8.94
CA ILE A 175 15.79 1.41 7.90
C ILE A 175 15.33 0.92 6.53
N THR A 176 14.83 -0.33 6.46
CA THR A 176 14.35 -0.94 5.21
C THR A 176 13.05 -0.30 4.71
N LEU A 177 12.10 0.08 5.58
CA LEU A 177 10.87 0.74 5.14
C LEU A 177 11.14 2.09 4.46
N SER A 178 11.99 2.93 5.05
CA SER A 178 12.34 4.23 4.46
C SER A 178 13.09 4.08 3.14
N GLU A 179 13.95 3.06 3.03
CA GLU A 179 14.68 2.74 1.81
C GLU A 179 13.77 2.17 0.71
N ASN A 180 12.78 1.35 1.08
CA ASN A 180 11.75 0.85 0.18
C ASN A 180 10.89 2.00 -0.35
N ILE A 181 10.43 2.91 0.52
CA ILE A 181 9.67 4.11 0.11
C ILE A 181 10.50 4.94 -0.86
N LYS A 182 11.76 5.22 -0.54
CA LYS A 182 12.69 5.93 -1.44
C LYS A 182 12.77 5.24 -2.79
N THR A 183 12.99 3.92 -2.80
CA THR A 183 13.11 3.12 -4.03
C THR A 183 11.84 3.18 -4.88
N ILE A 184 10.66 3.11 -4.26
CA ILE A 184 9.36 3.27 -4.93
C ILE A 184 9.26 4.65 -5.56
N CYS A 185 9.47 5.72 -4.78
CA CYS A 185 9.32 7.09 -5.25
C CYS A 185 10.30 7.43 -6.38
N CYS A 186 11.54 6.96 -6.32
CA CYS A 186 12.52 7.15 -7.39
C CYS A 186 12.16 6.38 -8.65
N SER A 187 11.60 5.17 -8.52
CA SER A 187 11.12 4.41 -9.68
C SER A 187 9.90 5.05 -10.34
N ILE A 188 9.03 5.73 -9.56
CA ILE A 188 7.93 6.55 -10.11
C ILE A 188 8.50 7.71 -10.93
N ASN A 189 9.47 8.45 -10.39
CA ASN A 189 10.09 9.56 -11.13
C ASN A 189 10.71 9.07 -12.44
N GLU A 190 11.38 7.93 -12.40
CA GLU A 190 11.99 7.34 -13.59
C GLU A 190 10.95 6.93 -14.65
N LEU A 191 9.84 6.34 -14.21
CA LEU A 191 8.70 6.00 -15.06
C LEU A 191 8.11 7.25 -15.73
N VAL A 192 7.95 8.35 -14.98
CA VAL A 192 7.46 9.64 -15.49
C VAL A 192 8.41 10.18 -16.56
N ASP A 193 9.71 10.25 -16.27
CA ASP A 193 10.72 10.79 -17.17
C ASP A 193 10.89 9.93 -18.43
N CYS A 194 10.89 8.61 -18.29
CA CYS A 194 10.95 7.66 -19.41
C CYS A 194 9.75 7.84 -20.35
N SER A 195 8.54 7.93 -19.78
CA SER A 195 7.31 8.07 -20.56
C SER A 195 7.24 9.43 -21.27
N GLU A 196 7.60 10.52 -20.59
CA GLU A 196 7.66 11.85 -21.22
C GLU A 196 8.63 11.86 -22.41
N ASN A 197 9.84 11.31 -22.24
CA ASN A 197 10.84 11.26 -23.29
C ASN A 197 10.40 10.41 -24.49
N ALA A 198 9.75 9.27 -24.24
CA ALA A 198 9.16 8.44 -25.29
C ALA A 198 8.09 9.19 -26.09
N ALA A 199 7.14 9.85 -25.40
CA ALA A 199 6.10 10.66 -26.03
C ALA A 199 6.70 11.82 -26.84
N LYS A 200 7.71 12.51 -26.28
CA LYS A 200 8.42 13.61 -26.96
C LYS A 200 9.03 13.16 -28.28
N LYS A 201 9.69 12.01 -28.28
CA LYS A 201 10.35 11.43 -29.45
C LYS A 201 9.36 10.99 -30.54
N ILE A 202 8.21 10.44 -30.15
CA ILE A 202 7.26 9.81 -31.07
C ILE A 202 6.17 10.76 -31.58
N CYS A 203 5.75 11.70 -30.73
CA CYS A 203 4.56 12.54 -30.93
C CYS A 203 4.82 14.04 -30.78
N GLY A 204 5.92 14.45 -30.15
CA GLY A 204 6.29 15.86 -29.97
C GLY A 204 6.06 16.40 -28.55
N PRO A 205 6.39 17.68 -28.33
CA PRO A 205 6.49 18.26 -26.98
C PRO A 205 5.14 18.40 -26.26
N ASP A 206 4.05 18.69 -26.97
CA ASP A 206 2.73 18.84 -26.35
C ASP A 206 2.23 17.50 -25.78
N ALA A 207 2.39 16.43 -26.54
CA ALA A 207 2.09 15.08 -26.08
C ALA A 207 2.99 14.67 -24.91
N ALA A 208 4.28 15.02 -24.96
CA ALA A 208 5.22 14.78 -23.85
C ALA A 208 4.76 15.42 -22.54
N LYS A 209 4.39 16.70 -22.59
CA LYS A 209 3.90 17.44 -21.42
C LYS A 209 2.68 16.76 -20.80
N PHE A 210 1.71 16.39 -21.64
CA PHE A 210 0.52 15.69 -21.17
C PHE A 210 0.84 14.28 -20.64
N THR A 211 1.73 13.53 -21.31
CA THR A 211 2.18 12.22 -20.83
C THR A 211 2.84 12.33 -19.45
N ARG A 212 3.66 13.37 -19.20
CA ARG A 212 4.25 13.62 -17.88
C ARG A 212 3.16 13.80 -16.83
N GLU A 213 2.20 14.68 -17.08
CA GLU A 213 1.09 14.93 -16.16
C GLU A 213 0.24 13.67 -15.91
N LEU A 214 -0.09 12.96 -16.99
CA LEU A 214 -0.87 11.72 -16.91
C LEU A 214 -0.15 10.68 -16.04
N VAL A 215 1.14 10.45 -16.32
CA VAL A 215 1.94 9.42 -15.65
C VAL A 215 2.20 9.76 -14.19
N ASP A 216 2.54 11.00 -13.91
CA ASP A 216 2.72 11.49 -12.54
C ASP A 216 1.44 11.30 -11.72
N LYS A 217 0.30 11.70 -12.27
CA LYS A 217 -0.98 11.70 -11.56
C LYS A 217 -1.47 10.32 -11.19
N TYR A 218 -1.29 9.31 -12.05
CA TYR A 218 -1.69 7.94 -11.70
C TYR A 218 -0.61 7.23 -10.86
N ALA A 219 0.68 7.36 -11.19
CA ALA A 219 1.75 6.63 -10.51
C ALA A 219 1.92 7.10 -9.05
N ASN A 220 1.72 8.40 -8.80
CA ASN A 220 1.68 8.95 -7.45
C ASN A 220 0.31 8.84 -6.77
N SER A 221 -0.72 8.27 -7.42
CA SER A 221 -2.09 8.37 -6.93
C SER A 221 -2.32 7.76 -5.53
N LEU A 222 -1.56 6.71 -5.18
CA LEU A 222 -1.56 6.08 -3.85
C LEU A 222 -0.34 6.46 -3.01
N THR A 223 0.77 6.81 -3.65
CA THR A 223 2.05 7.06 -2.96
C THR A 223 2.29 8.53 -2.68
N ARG A 224 1.41 9.44 -3.11
CA ARG A 224 1.56 10.91 -2.99
C ARG A 224 2.02 11.34 -1.60
N ILE A 225 1.39 10.83 -0.55
CA ILE A 225 1.71 11.21 0.84
C ILE A 225 3.11 10.77 1.29
N TYR A 226 3.68 9.74 0.65
CA TYR A 226 5.01 9.20 0.95
C TYR A 226 6.09 9.76 0.01
N CYS A 227 5.72 10.11 -1.22
CA CYS A 227 6.66 10.56 -2.25
C CYS A 227 6.79 12.08 -2.35
N GLU A 228 5.96 12.86 -1.65
CA GLU A 228 5.96 14.32 -1.72
C GLU A 228 7.36 14.92 -1.44
N ASP A 229 8.08 14.41 -0.44
CA ASP A 229 9.43 14.91 -0.10
C ASP A 229 10.49 14.59 -1.17
N PHE A 230 10.31 13.47 -1.88
CA PHE A 230 11.21 13.02 -2.95
C PHE A 230 10.97 13.78 -4.26
N THR A 231 9.73 14.17 -4.54
CA THR A 231 9.40 15.00 -5.71
C THR A 231 9.99 16.41 -5.62
N ARG A 232 10.10 16.97 -4.40
CA ARG A 232 10.67 18.30 -4.15
C ARG A 232 12.20 18.32 -4.18
N HIS A 233 12.85 17.17 -3.98
CA HIS A 233 14.31 17.05 -3.92
C HIS A 233 14.80 15.89 -4.82
N PRO A 234 14.81 16.09 -6.15
CA PRO A 234 15.18 15.03 -7.11
C PRO A 234 16.61 14.50 -6.90
N GLY A 235 17.49 15.26 -6.25
CA GLY A 235 18.84 14.82 -5.87
C GLY A 235 18.87 13.64 -4.89
N ILE A 236 17.79 13.37 -4.14
CA ILE A 236 17.68 12.23 -3.22
C ILE A 236 17.69 10.89 -3.97
N CYS A 237 17.13 10.87 -5.19
CA CYS A 237 17.12 9.71 -6.06
C CYS A 237 18.46 9.47 -6.77
N ARG A 238 19.41 10.41 -6.69
CA ARG A 238 20.70 10.35 -7.37
C ARG A 238 21.79 9.64 -6.56
N ASN A 239 21.40 8.65 -5.75
CA ASN A 239 22.32 7.76 -5.04
C ASN A 239 21.95 6.32 -5.41
N GLY A 240 22.48 5.87 -6.55
CA GLY A 240 22.20 4.57 -7.14
C GLY A 240 22.93 4.28 -8.45
N ASP A 241 23.88 5.12 -8.89
CA ASP A 241 24.94 4.62 -9.76
C ASP A 241 25.83 3.75 -8.88
N GLY A 242 25.80 2.45 -9.14
CA GLY A 242 26.83 1.53 -8.69
C GLY A 242 28.16 1.89 -9.38
N ASP A 243 28.79 2.98 -8.97
CA ASP A 243 30.21 3.21 -9.17
C ASP A 243 30.97 2.38 -8.12
N ALA A 244 30.93 1.05 -8.32
CA ALA A 244 31.99 0.18 -7.86
C ALA A 244 33.23 0.45 -8.72
N GLY A 245 33.86 1.62 -8.52
CA GLY A 245 35.07 2.00 -9.23
C GLY A 245 35.18 3.50 -9.45
N THR A 246 35.70 4.22 -8.44
CA THR A 246 36.62 5.38 -8.55
C THR A 246 36.53 6.36 -7.36
N ALA A 247 36.39 5.86 -6.13
CA ALA A 247 36.59 6.69 -4.92
C ALA A 247 37.96 6.46 -4.25
N LEU A 248 38.98 6.06 -5.03
CA LEU A 248 40.38 6.03 -4.60
C LEU A 248 41.27 6.96 -5.45
N HIS A 249 40.72 8.05 -6.00
CA HIS A 249 41.49 9.06 -6.74
C HIS A 249 41.28 10.48 -6.18
N SER A 250 41.16 10.61 -4.86
CA SER A 250 41.18 11.92 -4.18
C SER A 250 42.32 12.00 -3.17
N SER A 251 42.66 10.88 -2.51
CA SER A 251 43.76 10.83 -1.56
C SER A 251 45.15 10.96 -2.19
N TRP A 252 45.35 10.47 -3.42
CA TRP A 252 46.65 10.54 -4.11
C TRP A 252 47.02 11.96 -4.55
N GLN A 253 46.04 12.79 -4.93
CA GLN A 253 46.29 14.20 -5.25
C GLN A 253 46.73 14.99 -4.01
N GLN A 254 46.16 14.70 -2.84
CA GLN A 254 46.58 15.33 -1.58
C GLN A 254 47.97 14.86 -1.13
N ILE A 255 48.29 13.57 -1.28
CA ILE A 255 49.62 13.05 -0.94
C ILE A 255 50.70 13.64 -1.85
N MET A 256 50.46 13.75 -3.16
CA MET A 256 51.44 14.32 -4.09
C MET A 256 51.70 15.81 -3.81
N LEU A 257 50.68 16.58 -3.42
CA LEU A 257 50.85 17.98 -3.03
C LEU A 257 51.66 18.13 -1.73
N LEU A 258 51.43 17.26 -0.74
CA LEU A 258 52.21 17.26 0.50
C LEU A 258 53.67 16.85 0.27
N MET A 259 53.91 15.85 -0.59
CA MET A 259 55.26 15.42 -0.95
C MET A 259 56.02 16.52 -1.72
N ALA A 260 55.36 17.23 -2.63
CA ALA A 260 55.96 18.36 -3.34
C ALA A 260 56.30 19.52 -2.39
N ALA A 261 55.42 19.85 -1.44
CA ALA A 261 55.66 20.89 -0.44
C ALA A 261 56.86 20.54 0.47
N LEU A 262 56.95 19.28 0.91
CA LEU A 262 58.09 18.81 1.70
C LEU A 262 59.40 18.86 0.91
N PHE A 263 59.38 18.48 -0.37
CA PHE A 263 60.56 18.57 -1.23
C PHE A 263 61.02 20.03 -1.43
N CYS A 264 60.08 20.97 -1.61
CA CYS A 264 60.41 22.40 -1.67
C CYS A 264 61.00 22.93 -0.36
N LEU A 265 60.49 22.49 0.80
CA LEU A 265 61.05 22.90 2.09
C LEU A 265 62.45 22.35 2.33
N VAL A 266 62.70 21.08 1.97
CA VAL A 266 64.03 20.46 2.08
C VAL A 266 65.04 21.16 1.18
N THR A 267 64.69 21.37 -0.09
CA THR A 267 65.55 22.09 -1.04
C THR A 267 65.81 23.53 -0.61
N TYR A 268 64.80 24.24 -0.08
CA TYR A 268 64.97 25.57 0.50
C TYR A 268 65.94 25.57 1.69
N GLN A 269 65.79 24.64 2.64
CA GLN A 269 66.70 24.51 3.78
C GLN A 269 68.12 24.14 3.35
N GLN A 270 68.25 23.24 2.37
CA GLN A 270 69.54 22.82 1.83
C GLN A 270 70.25 23.96 1.11
N ASN A 271 69.50 24.80 0.39
CA ASN A 271 70.04 25.98 -0.30
C ASN A 271 70.43 27.09 0.71
N GLN A 272 69.72 27.24 1.82
CA GLN A 272 70.15 28.12 2.92
C GLN A 272 71.41 27.61 3.64
N TRP A 273 71.58 26.29 3.76
CA TRP A 273 72.80 25.69 4.32
C TRP A 273 74.04 25.90 3.43
N LEU A 274 73.88 25.95 2.10
CA LEU A 274 74.96 26.19 1.15
C LEU A 274 75.40 27.67 1.05
N GLN A 275 74.65 28.60 1.65
CA GLN A 275 75.01 30.04 1.71
C GLN A 275 75.52 30.50 3.09
N ARG A 276 75.81 29.56 4.01
CA ARG A 276 76.62 29.80 5.22
C ARG A 276 77.95 29.08 5.11
#